data_AF-A0A0F8XWB5-F1
#
_entry.id   AF-A0A0F8XWB5-F1
#
_cell.length_a   1.000
_cell.length_b   1.000
_cell.length_c   1.000
_cell.angle_alpha   90.00
_cell.angle_beta   90.00
_cell.angle_gamma   90.00
#
_symmetry.space_group_name_H-M   'P 1'
#
loop_
_entity.id
_entity.type
_entity.pdbx_description
1 polymer ?
#
loop_
_entity_poly.entity_id
_entity_poly.type
_entity_poly.pdbx_seq_one_letter_code
_entity_poly.pdbx_strand_id
1 'polypeptide(L)'
;MISVKIQPIFDSLIKRDISGLKNALYNFSVYKSINKSEIESNERIKEIIEKNYYIILSSLLRKDHFKYFILLLDLSADLDIFIEAFRIPDRFNFLKDVYLNGIRGWEVGLIFKALRIFNEYSLLERNISQRDIKTINEIRGDELIMNNLQDLFGKVSNSLIYYVYKSMTENMFTLFLGFLKSPEFTEERYNFFRKEQLMGFINNFMMYGLRIENLGTVKEFIDVYQKNFAASKLKEADIHLNFIEFEFKKRLHIVSVNNLEENLKKIISNKKKYKFYNLSMVLLGGLGPEGHGFTYSTPRGEIIEICSDRRENRAIIIKYKEFLKHQFLKKLKIEMRNKNIRIKLIEKIIKFLSDILKPDEMINYFKTKVIIKQISEFLIEFQKLPDFKERELQNLLKKVSNAINIILRPIEMIDQFKCRMNLIEEGKINSEDIAKLTSLKDYSHYDVLCERFFFQTQIGWFFELYSEEILKFQK
;
A
#
# COMPACT_ATOMS: atom_id res chain seq x y z
N MET A 1 -33.30 19.49 31.55
CA MET A 1 -32.40 20.65 31.72
C MET A 1 -31.08 20.26 31.06
N ILE A 2 -30.72 20.86 29.92
CA ILE A 2 -29.57 20.43 29.10
C ILE A 2 -28.27 20.80 29.84
N SER A 3 -27.32 19.87 29.96
CA SER A 3 -25.99 20.15 30.52
C SER A 3 -25.31 21.34 29.84
N VAL A 4 -24.71 22.21 30.66
CA VAL A 4 -23.90 23.38 30.25
C VAL A 4 -22.80 23.00 29.23
N LYS A 5 -22.38 21.72 29.17
CA LYS A 5 -21.32 21.24 28.27
C LYS A 5 -21.77 20.97 26.83
N ILE A 6 -23.03 20.57 26.62
CA ILE A 6 -23.58 20.28 25.28
C ILE A 6 -24.46 21.41 24.77
N GLN A 7 -24.87 22.34 25.64
CA GLN A 7 -25.63 23.54 25.28
C GLN A 7 -25.02 24.33 24.09
N PRO A 8 -23.69 24.52 23.99
CA PRO A 8 -23.11 25.23 22.84
C PRO A 8 -23.34 24.51 21.50
N ILE A 9 -23.35 23.17 21.51
CA ILE A 9 -23.66 22.36 20.32
C ILE A 9 -25.13 22.59 19.94
N PHE A 10 -26.06 22.47 20.89
CA PHE A 10 -27.49 22.71 20.65
C PHE A 10 -27.79 24.13 20.18
N ASP A 11 -27.21 25.14 20.83
CA ASP A 11 -27.38 26.54 20.44
C ASP A 11 -26.88 26.79 19.03
N SER A 12 -25.74 26.20 18.66
CA SER A 12 -25.21 26.29 17.30
C SER A 12 -26.06 25.51 16.28
N LEU A 13 -26.61 24.35 16.63
CA LEU A 13 -27.55 23.61 15.78
C LEU A 13 -28.84 24.39 15.56
N ILE A 14 -29.42 24.99 16.60
CA ILE A 14 -30.63 25.81 16.53
C ILE A 14 -30.39 27.05 15.66
N LYS A 15 -29.27 27.76 15.89
CA LYS A 15 -28.89 28.99 15.16
C LYS A 15 -28.27 28.74 13.79
N ARG A 16 -27.98 27.48 13.44
CA ARG A 16 -27.18 27.09 12.25
C ARG A 16 -25.79 27.75 12.21
N ASP A 17 -25.21 28.00 13.37
CA ASP A 17 -23.89 28.61 13.50
C ASP A 17 -22.80 27.55 13.35
N ILE A 18 -22.23 27.47 12.14
CA ILE A 18 -21.17 26.50 11.81
C ILE A 18 -19.86 26.83 12.57
N SER A 19 -19.58 28.11 12.83
CA SER A 19 -18.33 28.50 13.51
C SER A 19 -18.41 28.16 15.00
N GLY A 20 -19.53 28.53 15.63
CA GLY A 20 -19.84 28.11 17.00
C GLY A 20 -19.87 26.60 17.15
N LEU A 21 -20.45 25.88 16.19
CA LEU A 21 -20.49 24.42 16.21
C LEU A 21 -19.09 23.81 16.15
N LYS A 22 -18.21 24.30 15.26
CA LYS A 22 -16.82 23.80 15.17
C LYS A 22 -16.07 23.96 16.50
N ASN A 23 -16.20 25.12 17.14
CA ASN A 23 -15.58 25.39 18.43
C ASN A 23 -16.16 24.48 19.53
N ALA A 24 -17.48 24.29 19.53
CA ALA A 24 -18.16 23.39 20.44
C ALA A 24 -17.71 21.92 20.26
N LEU A 25 -17.62 21.44 19.01
CA LEU A 25 -17.15 20.09 18.66
C LEU A 25 -15.68 19.87 19.02
N TYR A 26 -14.82 20.87 18.79
CA TYR A 26 -13.42 20.82 19.17
C TYR A 26 -13.26 20.66 20.69
N ASN A 27 -13.94 21.50 21.47
CA ASN A 27 -13.92 21.42 22.92
C ASN A 27 -14.53 20.11 23.44
N PHE A 28 -15.58 19.61 22.79
CA PHE A 28 -16.21 18.34 23.15
C PHE A 28 -15.26 17.13 23.00
N SER A 29 -14.47 17.09 21.92
CA SER A 29 -13.52 16.00 21.65
C SER A 29 -12.45 15.80 22.73
N VAL A 30 -12.26 16.80 23.61
CA VAL A 30 -11.28 16.80 24.72
C VAL A 30 -11.83 16.17 26.01
N TYR A 31 -13.16 16.09 26.20
CA TYR A 31 -13.77 15.75 27.51
C TYR A 31 -14.61 14.45 27.57
N LYS A 32 -14.78 13.73 26.44
CA LYS A 32 -15.34 12.36 26.30
C LYS A 32 -16.29 11.85 27.41
N SER A 33 -17.40 12.52 27.68
CA SER A 33 -18.56 11.87 28.32
C SER A 33 -19.83 12.70 28.14
N ILE A 34 -20.85 12.07 27.57
CA ILE A 34 -22.25 12.52 27.63
C ILE A 34 -22.97 11.53 28.53
N ASN A 35 -23.71 12.04 29.51
CA ASN A 35 -24.64 11.24 30.28
C ASN A 35 -25.97 11.23 29.49
N LYS A 36 -26.43 10.03 29.08
CA LYS A 36 -27.55 9.83 28.14
C LYS A 36 -28.92 10.38 28.59
N SER A 37 -29.07 10.77 29.86
CA SER A 37 -30.36 11.04 30.48
C SER A 37 -30.83 12.50 30.43
N GLU A 38 -30.29 13.36 29.56
CA GLU A 38 -30.52 14.81 29.63
C GLU A 38 -31.26 15.44 28.42
N ILE A 39 -31.68 14.63 27.46
CA ILE A 39 -32.43 15.09 26.28
C ILE A 39 -33.92 14.75 26.50
N GLU A 40 -34.65 15.58 27.24
CA GLU A 40 -36.10 15.37 27.41
C GLU A 40 -36.97 16.62 27.23
N SER A 41 -38.12 16.33 26.59
CA SER A 41 -39.48 16.88 26.75
C SER A 41 -40.03 17.96 25.79
N ASN A 42 -39.44 18.21 24.61
CA ASN A 42 -40.10 19.06 23.60
C ASN A 42 -39.90 18.53 22.17
N GLU A 43 -40.90 17.83 21.64
CA GLU A 43 -40.90 17.24 20.29
C GLU A 43 -40.61 18.26 19.19
N ARG A 44 -41.17 19.47 19.26
CA ARG A 44 -40.91 20.53 18.26
C ARG A 44 -39.45 20.96 18.22
N ILE A 45 -38.81 21.03 19.39
CA ILE A 45 -37.39 21.39 19.49
C ILE A 45 -36.53 20.23 18.93
N LYS A 46 -36.89 18.97 19.23
CA LYS A 46 -36.22 17.78 18.68
C LYS A 46 -36.28 17.76 17.14
N GLU A 47 -37.44 18.02 16.56
CA GLU A 47 -37.62 18.13 15.10
C GLU A 47 -36.77 19.24 14.47
N ILE A 48 -36.70 20.42 15.10
CA ILE A 48 -35.87 21.54 14.60
C ILE A 48 -34.39 21.19 14.66
N ILE A 49 -33.94 20.60 15.77
CA ILE A 49 -32.56 20.17 15.96
C ILE A 49 -32.20 19.14 14.90
N GLU A 50 -33.02 18.10 14.74
CA GLU A 50 -32.79 17.04 13.77
C GLU A 50 -32.78 17.59 12.33
N LYS A 51 -33.74 18.44 11.96
CA LYS A 51 -33.76 19.10 10.64
C LYS A 51 -32.49 19.92 10.40
N ASN A 52 -32.08 20.73 11.38
CA ASN A 52 -30.87 21.54 11.26
C ASN A 52 -29.60 20.67 11.27
N TYR A 53 -29.62 19.51 11.92
CA TYR A 53 -28.54 18.53 11.91
C TYR A 53 -28.18 18.11 10.50
N TYR A 54 -29.18 17.69 9.72
CA TYR A 54 -29.02 17.29 8.33
C TYR A 54 -28.53 18.44 7.43
N ILE A 55 -29.04 19.66 7.65
CA ILE A 55 -28.59 20.87 6.93
C ILE A 55 -27.12 21.16 7.22
N ILE A 56 -26.71 21.04 8.48
CA ILE A 56 -25.35 21.30 8.90
C ILE A 56 -24.41 20.22 8.38
N LEU A 57 -24.78 18.95 8.44
CA LEU A 57 -24.02 17.85 7.81
C LEU A 57 -23.76 18.16 6.33
N SER A 58 -24.78 18.56 5.58
CA SER A 58 -24.63 18.96 4.17
C SER A 58 -23.75 20.20 4.00
N SER A 59 -23.89 21.21 4.87
CA SER A 59 -23.02 22.39 4.81
C SER A 59 -21.57 22.08 5.16
N LEU A 60 -21.30 21.09 6.02
CA LEU A 60 -19.95 20.66 6.35
C LEU A 60 -19.31 19.93 5.16
N LEU A 61 -20.08 19.11 4.44
CA LEU A 61 -19.64 18.52 3.17
C LEU A 61 -19.31 19.59 2.13
N ARG A 62 -20.24 20.53 1.87
CA ARG A 62 -20.06 21.61 0.87
C ARG A 62 -18.86 22.52 1.12
N LYS A 63 -18.41 22.64 2.37
CA LYS A 63 -17.27 23.49 2.76
C LYS A 63 -15.98 22.68 2.98
N ASP A 64 -15.94 21.43 2.52
CA ASP A 64 -14.82 20.50 2.69
C ASP A 64 -14.37 20.33 4.14
N HIS A 65 -15.28 20.54 5.10
CA HIS A 65 -15.02 20.45 6.54
C HIS A 65 -15.15 19.00 7.04
N PHE A 66 -14.50 18.07 6.35
CA PHE A 66 -14.72 16.64 6.50
C PHE A 66 -14.43 16.09 7.89
N LYS A 67 -13.41 16.62 8.58
CA LYS A 67 -13.12 16.30 9.98
C LYS A 67 -14.32 16.59 10.89
N TYR A 68 -14.95 17.74 10.71
CA TYR A 68 -16.09 18.16 11.53
C TYR A 68 -17.37 17.42 11.12
N PHE A 69 -17.50 17.04 9.85
CA PHE A 69 -18.58 16.19 9.38
C PHE A 69 -18.56 14.83 10.09
N ILE A 70 -17.40 14.16 10.17
CA ILE A 70 -17.24 12.88 10.89
C ILE A 70 -17.55 13.05 12.38
N LEU A 71 -16.97 14.06 13.03
CA LEU A 71 -17.26 14.34 14.44
C LEU A 71 -18.75 14.53 14.71
N LEU A 72 -19.46 15.20 13.79
CA LEU A 72 -20.90 15.37 13.90
C LEU A 72 -21.64 14.05 13.60
N LEU A 73 -21.20 13.21 12.67
CA LEU A 73 -21.81 11.89 12.50
C LEU A 73 -21.67 11.01 13.75
N ASP A 74 -20.48 10.98 14.36
CA ASP A 74 -20.22 10.18 15.57
C ASP A 74 -21.08 10.63 16.75
N LEU A 75 -21.33 11.93 16.85
CA LEU A 75 -22.20 12.52 17.89
C LEU A 75 -23.67 12.19 17.75
N SER A 76 -24.11 11.67 16.60
CA SER A 76 -25.54 11.39 16.35
C SER A 76 -26.11 10.41 17.38
N ALA A 77 -25.33 9.40 17.77
CA ALA A 77 -25.71 8.41 18.77
C ALA A 77 -25.87 9.02 20.16
N ASP A 78 -25.01 9.97 20.52
CA ASP A 78 -25.08 10.66 21.81
C ASP A 78 -26.24 11.67 21.87
N LEU A 79 -26.70 12.15 20.71
CA LEU A 79 -27.79 13.10 20.56
C LEU A 79 -29.15 12.43 20.31
N ASP A 80 -29.22 11.10 20.31
CA ASP A 80 -30.42 10.33 19.96
C ASP A 80 -31.01 10.72 18.58
N ILE A 81 -30.10 10.98 17.62
CA ILE A 81 -30.43 11.28 16.23
C ILE A 81 -30.09 10.06 15.39
N PHE A 82 -31.10 9.41 14.81
CA PHE A 82 -30.88 8.34 13.85
C PHE A 82 -30.51 8.94 12.49
N ILE A 83 -29.32 8.62 11.97
CA ILE A 83 -28.86 9.18 10.69
C ILE A 83 -29.51 8.46 9.51
N GLU A 84 -30.42 9.18 8.85
CA GLU A 84 -31.04 8.76 7.61
C GLU A 84 -30.30 9.41 6.43
N ALA A 85 -29.50 8.63 5.70
CA ALA A 85 -28.66 9.14 4.61
C ALA A 85 -29.44 9.99 3.59
N PHE A 86 -30.68 9.61 3.29
CA PHE A 86 -31.54 10.32 2.34
C PHE A 86 -31.96 11.72 2.79
N ARG A 87 -31.93 12.01 4.11
CA ARG A 87 -32.23 13.34 4.65
C ARG A 87 -31.06 14.30 4.57
N ILE A 88 -29.83 13.83 4.31
CA ILE A 88 -28.66 14.68 4.07
C ILE A 88 -28.69 15.20 2.62
N PRO A 89 -28.96 16.50 2.40
CA PRO A 89 -29.04 17.06 1.05
C PRO A 89 -27.67 17.08 0.35
N ASP A 90 -27.68 16.98 -0.98
CA ASP A 90 -26.52 17.22 -1.85
C ASP A 90 -25.30 16.31 -1.64
N ARG A 91 -25.41 15.24 -0.86
CA ARG A 91 -24.29 14.33 -0.56
C ARG A 91 -23.65 13.71 -1.81
N PHE A 92 -24.43 13.45 -2.86
CA PHE A 92 -23.91 12.94 -4.14
C PHE A 92 -23.29 14.04 -5.01
N ASN A 93 -23.74 15.30 -4.89
CA ASN A 93 -23.10 16.43 -5.54
C ASN A 93 -21.70 16.65 -4.95
N PHE A 94 -21.56 16.55 -3.62
CA PHE A 94 -20.24 16.54 -2.97
C PHE A 94 -19.32 15.45 -3.52
N LEU A 95 -19.79 14.19 -3.59
CA LEU A 95 -18.95 13.11 -4.14
C LEU A 95 -18.61 13.31 -5.62
N LYS A 96 -19.51 13.89 -6.41
CA LYS A 96 -19.24 14.28 -7.79
C LYS A 96 -18.14 15.33 -7.86
N ASP A 97 -18.19 16.37 -7.03
CA ASP A 97 -17.17 17.42 -6.98
C ASP A 97 -15.81 16.84 -6.54
N VAL A 98 -15.80 15.98 -5.51
CA VAL A 98 -14.59 15.26 -5.09
C VAL A 98 -14.02 14.41 -6.21
N TYR A 99 -14.85 13.69 -6.95
CA TYR A 99 -14.39 12.88 -8.09
C TYR A 99 -13.79 13.76 -9.20
N LEU A 100 -14.51 14.79 -9.64
CA LEU A 100 -14.08 15.66 -10.74
C LEU A 100 -12.80 16.41 -10.38
N ASN A 101 -12.73 16.97 -9.17
CA ASN A 101 -11.55 17.69 -8.69
C ASN A 101 -10.39 16.73 -8.42
N GLY A 102 -10.65 15.55 -7.87
CA GLY A 102 -9.63 14.53 -7.62
C GLY A 102 -8.95 14.05 -8.90
N ILE A 103 -9.70 13.85 -9.99
CA ILE A 103 -9.11 13.49 -11.28
C ILE A 103 -8.34 14.67 -11.90
N ARG A 104 -8.91 15.89 -11.88
CA ARG A 104 -8.26 17.08 -12.47
C ARG A 104 -7.01 17.53 -11.72
N GLY A 105 -7.05 17.47 -10.39
CA GLY A 105 -5.98 17.87 -9.49
C GLY A 105 -4.97 16.76 -9.18
N TRP A 106 -5.15 15.56 -9.74
CA TRP A 106 -4.31 14.38 -9.46
C TRP A 106 -4.34 13.95 -7.98
N GLU A 107 -5.41 14.28 -7.27
CA GLU A 107 -5.65 13.97 -5.86
C GLU A 107 -6.53 12.72 -5.72
N VAL A 108 -6.18 11.68 -6.47
CA VAL A 108 -6.95 10.43 -6.60
C VAL A 108 -7.27 9.78 -5.24
N GLY A 109 -6.36 9.87 -4.26
CA GLY A 109 -6.63 9.33 -2.92
C GLY A 109 -7.74 10.03 -2.14
N LEU A 110 -8.06 11.29 -2.45
CA LEU A 110 -9.21 11.95 -1.85
C LEU A 110 -10.52 11.30 -2.29
N ILE A 111 -10.58 10.78 -3.53
CA ILE A 111 -11.73 10.04 -4.05
C ILE A 111 -11.96 8.78 -3.22
N PHE A 112 -10.92 7.96 -3.05
CA PHE A 112 -11.02 6.73 -2.25
C PHE A 112 -11.32 7.02 -0.78
N LYS A 113 -10.67 8.02 -0.19
CA LYS A 113 -10.93 8.43 1.20
C LYS A 113 -12.38 8.86 1.41
N ALA A 114 -12.92 9.69 0.53
CA ALA A 114 -14.31 10.14 0.61
C ALA A 114 -15.27 8.95 0.44
N LEU A 115 -15.02 8.06 -0.53
CA LEU A 115 -15.87 6.90 -0.76
C LEU A 115 -15.84 5.88 0.38
N ARG A 116 -14.67 5.64 0.99
CA ARG A 116 -14.56 4.78 2.18
C ARG A 116 -15.48 5.26 3.29
N ILE A 117 -15.44 6.55 3.61
CA ILE A 117 -16.28 7.14 4.66
C ILE A 117 -17.75 7.15 4.26
N PHE A 118 -18.07 7.48 3.01
CA PHE A 118 -19.45 7.41 2.55
C PHE A 118 -20.02 5.99 2.61
N ASN A 119 -19.20 4.97 2.39
CA ASN A 119 -19.60 3.58 2.51
C ASN A 119 -19.72 3.13 3.98
N GLU A 120 -18.72 3.46 4.81
CA GLU A 120 -18.67 3.13 6.24
C GLU A 120 -19.90 3.64 7.00
N TYR A 121 -20.29 4.89 6.76
CA TYR A 121 -21.45 5.54 7.39
C TYR A 121 -22.75 5.35 6.58
N SER A 122 -22.78 4.43 5.61
CA SER A 122 -23.97 4.11 4.78
C SER A 122 -24.59 5.34 4.08
N LEU A 123 -23.78 6.36 3.77
CA LEU A 123 -24.22 7.60 3.11
C LEU A 123 -24.54 7.39 1.62
N LEU A 124 -24.12 6.26 1.04
CA LEU A 124 -24.44 5.89 -0.34
C LEU A 124 -25.86 5.36 -0.51
N GLU A 125 -26.54 5.01 0.61
CA GLU A 125 -27.89 4.44 0.62
C GLU A 125 -28.87 5.31 -0.18
N ARG A 126 -29.67 4.64 -1.01
CA ARG A 126 -30.63 5.22 -1.94
C ARG A 126 -31.59 4.16 -2.45
N ASN A 127 -32.72 4.60 -3.01
CA ASN A 127 -33.61 3.72 -3.74
C ASN A 127 -32.94 3.25 -5.05
N ILE A 128 -32.93 1.94 -5.27
CA ILE A 128 -32.36 1.31 -6.46
C ILE A 128 -33.49 0.61 -7.21
N SER A 129 -33.58 0.85 -8.52
CA SER A 129 -34.64 0.23 -9.34
C SER A 129 -34.42 -1.28 -9.49
N GLN A 130 -35.49 -2.03 -9.78
CA GLN A 130 -35.38 -3.48 -10.04
C GLN A 130 -34.45 -3.81 -11.22
N ARG A 131 -34.43 -2.94 -12.24
CA ARG A 131 -33.49 -3.07 -13.37
C ARG A 131 -32.04 -2.96 -12.89
N ASP A 132 -31.74 -1.97 -12.05
CA ASP A 132 -30.39 -1.76 -11.54
C ASP A 132 -29.97 -2.86 -10.55
N ILE A 133 -30.92 -3.43 -9.78
CA ILE A 133 -30.65 -4.60 -8.91
C ILE A 133 -30.17 -5.80 -9.73
N LYS A 134 -30.73 -6.03 -10.92
CA LYS A 134 -30.27 -7.11 -11.82
C LYS A 134 -28.81 -6.91 -12.20
N THR A 135 -28.43 -5.72 -12.65
CA THR A 135 -27.03 -5.39 -13.00
C THR A 135 -26.10 -5.48 -11.80
N ILE A 136 -26.54 -5.04 -10.61
CA ILE A 136 -25.77 -5.21 -9.37
C ILE A 136 -25.51 -6.68 -9.07
N ASN A 137 -26.50 -7.55 -9.26
CA ASN A 137 -26.34 -8.99 -9.03
C ASN A 137 -25.38 -9.63 -10.05
N GLU A 138 -25.37 -9.16 -11.30
CA GLU A 138 -24.39 -9.58 -12.31
C GLU A 138 -22.97 -9.18 -11.88
N ILE A 139 -22.77 -7.93 -11.44
CA ILE A 139 -21.46 -7.47 -10.92
C ILE A 139 -21.04 -8.24 -9.66
N ARG A 140 -21.99 -8.56 -8.77
CA ARG A 140 -21.72 -9.39 -7.58
C ARG A 140 -21.22 -10.79 -7.94
N GLY A 141 -21.56 -11.30 -9.12
CA GLY A 141 -21.05 -12.58 -9.64
C GLY A 141 -19.57 -12.54 -10.03
N ASP A 142 -18.97 -11.35 -10.19
CA ASP A 142 -17.55 -11.19 -10.50
C ASP A 142 -16.71 -11.14 -9.21
N GLU A 143 -16.08 -12.27 -8.89
CA GLU A 143 -15.24 -12.43 -7.70
C GLU A 143 -14.06 -11.45 -7.65
N LEU A 144 -13.47 -11.08 -8.81
CA LEU A 144 -12.33 -10.16 -8.84
C LEU A 144 -12.76 -8.74 -8.48
N ILE A 145 -13.89 -8.30 -9.05
CA ILE A 145 -14.46 -6.98 -8.75
C ILE A 145 -14.89 -6.92 -7.29
N MET A 146 -15.56 -7.95 -6.78
CA MET A 146 -16.03 -7.98 -5.39
C MET A 146 -14.88 -7.96 -4.39
N ASN A 147 -13.82 -8.74 -4.62
CA ASN A 147 -12.62 -8.70 -3.79
C ASN A 147 -11.92 -7.34 -3.84
N ASN A 148 -11.82 -6.72 -5.02
CA ASN A 148 -11.26 -5.37 -5.16
C ASN A 148 -12.07 -4.32 -4.39
N LEU A 149 -13.41 -4.33 -4.52
CA LEU A 149 -14.29 -3.41 -3.79
C LEU A 149 -14.21 -3.64 -2.28
N GLN A 150 -14.09 -4.90 -1.85
CA GLN A 150 -13.95 -5.24 -0.44
C GLN A 150 -12.63 -4.73 0.15
N ASP A 151 -11.52 -4.91 -0.57
CA ASP A 151 -10.22 -4.40 -0.13
C ASP A 151 -10.16 -2.87 -0.09
N LEU A 152 -10.83 -2.20 -1.03
CA LEU A 152 -10.83 -0.74 -1.10
C LEU A 152 -11.79 -0.09 -0.12
N PHE A 153 -12.95 -0.68 0.15
CA PHE A 153 -14.06 -0.02 0.84
C PHE A 153 -14.66 -0.81 2.00
N GLY A 154 -14.18 -2.02 2.28
CA GLY A 154 -14.72 -2.89 3.33
C GLY A 154 -16.05 -3.53 2.91
N LYS A 155 -17.13 -3.24 3.62
CA LYS A 155 -18.45 -3.85 3.35
C LYS A 155 -18.97 -3.43 1.97
N VAL A 156 -19.29 -4.39 1.09
CA VAL A 156 -19.79 -4.09 -0.27
C VAL A 156 -21.33 -4.11 -0.33
N SER A 157 -21.95 -2.94 -0.16
CA SER A 157 -23.41 -2.74 -0.25
C SER A 157 -23.88 -2.63 -1.70
N ASN A 158 -25.19 -2.84 -1.96
CA ASN A 158 -25.77 -2.60 -3.28
C ASN A 158 -25.61 -1.13 -3.70
N SER A 159 -25.74 -0.22 -2.75
CA SER A 159 -25.57 1.21 -2.98
C SER A 159 -24.15 1.61 -3.33
N LEU A 160 -23.14 0.92 -2.78
CA LEU A 160 -21.75 1.07 -3.20
C LEU A 160 -21.57 0.61 -4.65
N ILE A 161 -21.98 -0.63 -4.96
CA ILE A 161 -21.87 -1.20 -6.31
C ILE A 161 -22.57 -0.28 -7.33
N TYR A 162 -23.79 0.16 -7.01
CA TYR A 162 -24.53 1.09 -7.85
C TYR A 162 -23.76 2.40 -8.06
N TYR A 163 -23.22 2.99 -6.98
CA TYR A 163 -22.49 4.25 -7.09
C TYR A 163 -21.25 4.11 -7.98
N VAL A 164 -20.43 3.08 -7.73
CA VAL A 164 -19.19 2.89 -8.51
C VAL A 164 -19.51 2.53 -9.96
N TYR A 165 -20.47 1.65 -10.22
CA TYR A 165 -20.79 1.23 -11.59
C TYR A 165 -21.45 2.34 -12.41
N LYS A 166 -22.40 3.07 -11.81
CA LYS A 166 -23.25 4.01 -12.54
C LYS A 166 -22.89 5.46 -12.27
N SER A 167 -22.96 5.90 -11.02
CA SER A 167 -22.76 7.31 -10.68
C SER A 167 -21.32 7.80 -10.93
N MET A 168 -20.29 7.01 -10.62
CA MET A 168 -18.90 7.40 -10.94
C MET A 168 -18.65 7.42 -12.44
N THR A 169 -19.22 6.46 -13.17
CA THR A 169 -19.13 6.41 -14.63
C THR A 169 -19.84 7.59 -15.29
N GLU A 170 -21.00 8.00 -14.78
CA GLU A 170 -21.69 9.25 -15.15
C GLU A 170 -20.82 10.49 -14.87
N ASN A 171 -20.09 10.50 -13.75
CA ASN A 171 -19.16 11.58 -13.43
C ASN A 171 -17.97 11.60 -14.41
N MET A 172 -17.47 10.42 -14.81
CA MET A 172 -16.43 10.30 -15.84
C MET A 172 -16.91 10.83 -17.19
N PHE A 173 -18.16 10.54 -17.57
CA PHE A 173 -18.79 11.11 -18.76
C PHE A 173 -18.95 12.63 -18.66
N THR A 174 -19.33 13.15 -17.48
CA THR A 174 -19.40 14.59 -17.21
C THR A 174 -18.02 15.24 -17.40
N LEU A 175 -16.96 14.59 -16.91
CA LEU A 175 -15.59 15.05 -17.10
C LEU A 175 -15.22 15.10 -18.58
N PHE A 176 -15.54 14.04 -19.34
CA PHE A 176 -15.35 13.98 -20.80
C PHE A 176 -16.05 15.14 -21.52
N LEU A 177 -17.35 15.36 -21.26
CA LEU A 177 -18.09 16.49 -21.84
C LEU A 177 -17.50 17.85 -21.46
N GLY A 178 -16.99 17.99 -20.23
CA GLY A 178 -16.30 19.19 -19.78
C GLY A 178 -15.01 19.47 -20.58
N PHE A 179 -14.26 18.42 -20.90
CA PHE A 179 -13.08 18.55 -21.75
C PHE A 179 -13.45 18.95 -23.19
N LEU A 180 -14.46 18.32 -23.80
CA LEU A 180 -14.93 18.65 -25.15
C LEU A 180 -15.35 20.12 -25.31
N LYS A 181 -15.89 20.73 -24.25
CA LYS A 181 -16.35 22.13 -24.25
C LYS A 181 -15.23 23.14 -23.99
N SER A 182 -14.01 22.69 -23.70
CA SER A 182 -12.89 23.61 -23.45
C SER A 182 -12.44 24.26 -24.76
N PRO A 183 -12.22 25.59 -24.80
CA PRO A 183 -11.71 26.28 -25.99
C PRO A 183 -10.28 25.84 -26.37
N GLU A 184 -9.57 25.15 -25.47
CA GLU A 184 -8.24 24.55 -25.72
C GLU A 184 -8.31 23.13 -26.30
N PHE A 185 -9.50 22.66 -26.69
CA PHE A 185 -9.70 21.29 -27.12
C PHE A 185 -9.23 21.08 -28.57
N THR A 186 -8.11 20.38 -28.74
CA THR A 186 -7.54 19.99 -30.03
C THR A 186 -7.95 18.57 -30.42
N GLU A 187 -7.78 18.21 -31.70
CA GLU A 187 -8.03 16.86 -32.24
C GLU A 187 -7.22 15.76 -31.51
N GLU A 188 -6.04 16.10 -30.96
CA GLU A 188 -5.27 15.21 -30.08
C GLU A 188 -6.01 14.87 -28.78
N ARG A 189 -6.79 15.80 -28.22
CA ARG A 189 -7.59 15.54 -27.01
C ARG A 189 -8.83 14.67 -27.28
N TYR A 190 -9.30 14.55 -28.54
CA TYR A 190 -10.30 13.55 -28.91
C TYR A 190 -9.77 12.13 -28.76
N ASN A 191 -8.52 11.91 -29.17
CA ASN A 191 -7.88 10.61 -29.07
C ASN A 191 -7.69 10.18 -27.59
N PHE A 192 -7.57 11.14 -26.66
CA PHE A 192 -7.46 10.88 -25.21
C PHE A 192 -8.60 10.01 -24.65
N PHE A 193 -9.79 10.08 -25.26
CA PHE A 193 -10.96 9.34 -24.81
C PHE A 193 -11.19 8.04 -25.57
N ARG A 194 -10.15 7.50 -26.19
CA ARG A 194 -10.12 6.08 -26.58
C ARG A 194 -9.76 5.23 -25.38
N LYS A 195 -10.31 4.01 -25.34
CA LYS A 195 -10.10 3.08 -24.23
C LYS A 195 -8.62 2.82 -23.97
N GLU A 196 -7.85 2.67 -25.05
CA GLU A 196 -6.42 2.42 -25.02
C GLU A 196 -5.65 3.59 -24.41
N GLN A 197 -6.06 4.84 -24.67
CA GLN A 197 -5.39 6.03 -24.14
C GLN A 197 -5.68 6.24 -22.65
N LEU A 198 -6.94 6.08 -22.23
CA LEU A 198 -7.30 6.13 -20.81
C LEU A 198 -6.65 4.98 -20.02
N MET A 199 -6.52 3.79 -20.63
CA MET A 199 -5.72 2.71 -20.04
C MET A 199 -4.23 3.05 -20.01
N GLY A 200 -3.70 3.67 -21.07
CA GLY A 200 -2.31 4.13 -21.16
C GLY A 200 -1.93 5.13 -20.07
N PHE A 201 -2.86 5.99 -19.68
CA PHE A 201 -2.73 6.90 -18.56
C PHE A 201 -2.52 6.16 -17.25
N ILE A 202 -3.41 5.22 -16.91
CA ILE A 202 -3.29 4.38 -15.69
C ILE A 202 -2.04 3.50 -15.73
N ASN A 203 -1.62 3.09 -16.92
CA ASN A 203 -0.42 2.29 -17.12
C ASN A 203 0.87 3.06 -16.84
N ASN A 204 0.86 4.39 -16.81
CA ASN A 204 2.05 5.25 -16.64
C ASN A 204 1.77 6.41 -15.65
N PHE A 205 0.97 6.14 -14.62
CA PHE A 205 0.47 7.16 -13.70
C PHE A 205 1.36 7.30 -12.45
N MET A 206 1.43 8.50 -11.88
CA MET A 206 2.03 8.71 -10.56
C MET A 206 0.93 8.83 -9.51
N MET A 207 0.95 7.95 -8.51
CA MET A 207 -0.02 7.99 -7.41
C MET A 207 0.70 8.06 -6.07
N TYR A 208 0.35 9.04 -5.22
CA TYR A 208 1.02 9.26 -3.92
C TYR A 208 2.52 9.54 -4.01
N GLY A 209 3.01 9.98 -5.18
CA GLY A 209 4.44 10.12 -5.47
C GLY A 209 5.13 8.84 -5.94
N LEU A 210 4.41 7.72 -5.99
CA LEU A 210 4.88 6.46 -6.58
C LEU A 210 4.61 6.45 -8.08
N ARG A 211 5.65 6.32 -8.89
CA ARG A 211 5.55 6.09 -10.33
C ARG A 211 5.23 4.62 -10.59
N ILE A 212 4.37 4.40 -11.57
CA ILE A 212 3.87 3.09 -11.96
C ILE A 212 4.08 2.92 -13.45
N GLU A 213 4.50 1.73 -13.88
CA GLU A 213 4.58 1.40 -15.30
C GLU A 213 4.09 -0.03 -15.57
N ASN A 214 3.29 -0.20 -16.62
CA ASN A 214 2.95 -1.53 -17.14
C ASN A 214 4.05 -2.02 -18.09
N LEU A 215 4.77 -3.06 -17.67
CA LEU A 215 5.87 -3.63 -18.46
C LEU A 215 5.41 -4.67 -19.48
N GLY A 216 4.13 -5.08 -19.47
CA GLY A 216 3.56 -6.05 -20.39
C GLY A 216 2.82 -7.18 -19.67
N THR A 217 2.84 -8.37 -20.26
CA THR A 217 2.07 -9.51 -19.75
C THR A 217 2.94 -10.48 -18.93
N VAL A 218 2.30 -11.20 -18.00
CA VAL A 218 2.93 -12.31 -17.27
C VAL A 218 3.48 -13.36 -18.23
N LYS A 219 2.76 -13.64 -19.32
CA LYS A 219 3.20 -14.60 -20.35
C LYS A 219 4.53 -14.18 -20.98
N GLU A 220 4.63 -12.93 -21.45
CA GLU A 220 5.87 -12.41 -22.03
C GLU A 220 7.06 -12.51 -21.07
N PHE A 221 6.84 -12.21 -19.79
CA PHE A 221 7.89 -12.29 -18.78
C PHE A 221 8.34 -13.72 -18.52
N ILE A 222 7.40 -14.68 -18.42
CA ILE A 222 7.72 -16.10 -18.30
C ILE A 222 8.55 -16.56 -19.50
N ASP A 223 8.12 -16.21 -20.72
CA ASP A 223 8.79 -16.62 -21.95
C ASP A 223 10.24 -16.09 -22.01
N VAL A 224 10.45 -14.82 -21.60
CA VAL A 224 11.80 -14.21 -21.53
C VAL A 224 12.63 -14.82 -20.41
N TYR A 225 12.05 -15.01 -19.22
CA TYR A 225 12.71 -15.64 -18.08
C TYR A 225 13.19 -17.06 -18.43
N GLN A 226 12.31 -17.88 -19.02
CA GLN A 226 12.64 -19.26 -19.41
C GLN A 226 13.69 -19.33 -20.50
N LYS A 227 13.66 -18.42 -21.50
CA LYS A 227 14.72 -18.34 -22.52
C LYS A 227 16.08 -18.05 -21.90
N ASN A 228 16.14 -17.09 -20.97
CA ASN A 228 17.38 -16.76 -20.26
C ASN A 228 17.83 -17.92 -19.35
N PHE A 229 16.89 -18.59 -18.68
CA PHE A 229 17.17 -19.72 -17.79
C PHE A 229 17.63 -20.97 -18.55
N ALA A 230 17.04 -21.28 -19.71
CA ALA A 230 17.44 -22.39 -20.57
C ALA A 230 18.77 -22.12 -21.30
N ALA A 231 19.06 -20.85 -21.63
CA ALA A 231 20.32 -20.42 -22.21
C ALA A 231 21.46 -20.39 -21.18
N SER A 232 21.16 -20.04 -19.93
CA SER A 232 22.05 -20.28 -18.80
C SER A 232 22.05 -21.78 -18.50
N LYS A 233 22.91 -22.54 -19.18
CA LYS A 233 23.41 -23.80 -18.60
C LYS A 233 24.05 -23.43 -17.27
N LEU A 234 23.25 -23.36 -16.20
CA LEU A 234 23.73 -23.23 -14.83
C LEU A 234 24.74 -24.35 -14.68
N LYS A 235 26.03 -24.00 -14.65
CA LYS A 235 27.07 -24.96 -14.29
C LYS A 235 26.62 -25.49 -12.93
N GLU A 236 26.78 -26.78 -12.64
CA GLU A 236 26.38 -27.35 -11.34
C GLU A 236 26.95 -26.58 -10.13
N ALA A 237 27.97 -25.74 -10.33
CA ALA A 237 28.50 -24.78 -9.36
C ALA A 237 27.56 -23.60 -8.99
N ASP A 238 26.58 -23.25 -9.83
CA ASP A 238 25.63 -22.13 -9.62
C ASP A 238 24.31 -22.58 -8.94
N ILE A 239 24.17 -23.88 -8.63
CA ILE A 239 23.03 -24.45 -7.88
C ILE A 239 22.86 -23.80 -6.49
N HIS A 240 23.85 -23.05 -6.01
CA HIS A 240 23.80 -22.30 -4.76
C HIS A 240 23.29 -20.85 -4.88
N LEU A 241 23.00 -20.35 -6.08
CA LEU A 241 22.46 -19.00 -6.25
C LEU A 241 20.92 -19.03 -6.21
N ASN A 242 20.34 -18.73 -5.05
CA ASN A 242 18.89 -18.52 -4.91
C ASN A 242 18.35 -17.40 -5.84
N PHE A 243 19.23 -16.56 -6.39
CA PHE A 243 18.88 -15.38 -7.18
C PHE A 243 19.58 -15.35 -8.53
N ILE A 244 18.84 -14.97 -9.58
CA ILE A 244 19.38 -14.76 -10.92
C ILE A 244 19.00 -13.39 -11.47
N GLU A 245 19.81 -12.90 -12.39
CA GLU A 245 19.59 -11.65 -13.09
C GLU A 245 19.24 -11.92 -14.56
N PHE A 246 18.31 -11.14 -15.12
CA PHE A 246 17.98 -11.20 -16.54
C PHE A 246 17.39 -9.89 -17.05
N GLU A 247 17.46 -9.68 -18.37
CA GLU A 247 16.90 -8.49 -18.99
C GLU A 247 15.45 -8.72 -19.43
N PHE A 248 14.57 -7.78 -19.09
CA PHE A 248 13.19 -7.73 -19.58
C PHE A 248 12.82 -6.27 -19.88
N LYS A 249 12.32 -6.00 -21.09
CA LYS A 249 11.89 -4.66 -21.54
C LYS A 249 12.96 -3.57 -21.29
N LYS A 250 14.23 -3.88 -21.60
CA LYS A 250 15.40 -3.00 -21.44
C LYS A 250 15.75 -2.65 -19.98
N ARG A 251 15.30 -3.48 -19.04
CA ARG A 251 15.58 -3.34 -17.61
C ARG A 251 16.28 -4.60 -17.11
N LEU A 252 17.25 -4.44 -16.22
CA LEU A 252 17.89 -5.57 -15.55
C LEU A 252 17.06 -5.93 -14.31
N HIS A 253 16.57 -7.16 -14.24
CA HIS A 253 15.79 -7.67 -13.13
C HIS A 253 16.59 -8.67 -12.31
N ILE A 254 16.34 -8.73 -11.00
CA ILE A 254 16.75 -9.83 -10.13
C ILE A 254 15.52 -10.57 -9.61
N VAL A 255 15.59 -11.90 -9.58
CA VAL A 255 14.52 -12.78 -9.09
C VAL A 255 15.07 -13.83 -8.14
N SER A 256 14.28 -14.24 -7.15
CA SER A 256 14.51 -15.53 -6.48
C SER A 256 13.89 -16.62 -7.34
N VAL A 257 14.68 -17.62 -7.74
CA VAL A 257 14.22 -18.68 -8.67
C VAL A 257 13.07 -19.48 -8.04
N ASN A 258 13.27 -19.97 -6.82
CA ASN A 258 12.28 -20.80 -6.13
C ASN A 258 10.96 -20.04 -5.92
N ASN A 259 11.05 -18.81 -5.42
CA ASN A 259 9.86 -17.99 -5.20
C ASN A 259 9.14 -17.64 -6.50
N LEU A 260 9.90 -17.32 -7.55
CA LEU A 260 9.31 -17.00 -8.84
C LEU A 260 8.59 -18.22 -9.40
N GLU A 261 9.22 -19.39 -9.45
CA GLU A 261 8.58 -20.62 -9.95
C GLU A 261 7.30 -20.97 -9.19
N GLU A 262 7.30 -20.83 -7.86
CA GLU A 262 6.10 -21.06 -7.05
C GLU A 262 5.00 -20.04 -7.37
N ASN A 263 5.35 -18.76 -7.46
CA ASN A 263 4.42 -17.70 -7.83
C ASN A 263 3.85 -17.92 -9.23
N LEU A 264 4.68 -18.29 -10.22
CA LEU A 264 4.25 -18.57 -11.58
C LEU A 264 3.26 -19.76 -11.62
N LYS A 265 3.51 -20.84 -10.87
CA LYS A 265 2.56 -21.95 -10.72
C LYS A 265 1.22 -21.47 -10.16
N LYS A 266 1.24 -20.62 -9.12
CA LYS A 266 0.03 -20.03 -8.51
C LYS A 266 -0.72 -19.12 -9.49
N ILE A 267 -0.02 -18.30 -10.27
CA ILE A 267 -0.62 -17.39 -11.26
C ILE A 267 -1.28 -18.19 -12.39
N ILE A 268 -0.60 -19.20 -12.94
CA ILE A 268 -1.11 -20.01 -14.04
C ILE A 268 -2.32 -20.85 -13.59
N SER A 269 -2.24 -21.46 -12.40
CA SER A 269 -3.30 -22.32 -11.87
C SER A 269 -4.53 -21.56 -11.38
N ASN A 270 -4.44 -20.26 -11.12
CA ASN A 270 -5.47 -19.51 -10.38
C ASN A 270 -5.81 -18.15 -11.00
N LYS A 271 -6.22 -18.15 -12.27
CA LYS A 271 -6.57 -16.93 -13.04
C LYS A 271 -7.71 -16.09 -12.45
N LYS A 272 -8.51 -16.63 -11.52
CA LYS A 272 -9.64 -15.95 -10.89
C LYS A 272 -9.35 -15.35 -9.51
N LYS A 273 -8.13 -15.52 -8.97
CA LYS A 273 -7.81 -14.98 -7.64
C LYS A 273 -7.37 -13.51 -7.71
N TYR A 274 -8.01 -12.69 -6.89
CA TYR A 274 -7.60 -11.30 -6.67
C TYR A 274 -6.36 -11.25 -5.77
N LYS A 275 -5.18 -11.39 -6.37
CA LYS A 275 -3.87 -11.37 -5.68
C LYS A 275 -2.81 -10.68 -6.53
N PHE A 276 -1.82 -10.08 -5.85
CA PHE A 276 -0.68 -9.43 -6.48
C PHE A 276 0.62 -10.10 -6.04
N TYR A 277 1.17 -10.99 -6.87
CA TYR A 277 2.42 -11.69 -6.55
C TYR A 277 3.63 -10.84 -6.95
N ASN A 278 4.62 -10.73 -6.07
CA ASN A 278 5.89 -10.14 -6.46
C ASN A 278 6.65 -11.09 -7.39
N LEU A 279 7.18 -10.55 -8.49
CA LEU A 279 7.92 -11.34 -9.49
C LEU A 279 9.43 -11.06 -9.43
N SER A 280 9.81 -9.78 -9.36
CA SER A 280 11.21 -9.35 -9.38
C SER A 280 11.43 -8.01 -8.71
N MET A 281 12.69 -7.65 -8.54
CA MET A 281 13.14 -6.27 -8.37
C MET A 281 13.88 -5.83 -9.63
N VAL A 282 13.59 -4.64 -10.13
CA VAL A 282 14.39 -3.96 -11.16
C VAL A 282 15.65 -3.43 -10.50
N LEU A 283 16.81 -3.84 -11.00
CA LEU A 283 18.12 -3.37 -10.55
C LEU A 283 18.59 -2.15 -11.34
N LEU A 284 18.36 -2.12 -12.65
CA LEU A 284 18.81 -1.03 -13.53
C LEU A 284 17.71 -0.67 -14.53
N GLY A 285 17.55 0.64 -14.79
CA GLY A 285 16.53 1.16 -15.70
C GLY A 285 15.12 1.20 -15.10
N GLY A 286 14.99 1.05 -13.78
CA GLY A 286 13.72 1.14 -13.05
C GLY A 286 13.24 2.57 -12.83
N LEU A 287 12.03 2.69 -12.30
CA LEU A 287 11.33 3.96 -12.10
C LEU A 287 11.79 4.79 -10.87
N GLY A 288 12.49 4.16 -9.92
CA GLY A 288 12.90 4.79 -8.67
C GLY A 288 14.12 5.70 -8.76
N PRO A 289 14.45 6.45 -7.69
CA PRO A 289 15.54 7.44 -7.66
C PRO A 289 16.94 6.88 -7.98
N GLU A 290 17.13 5.57 -7.91
CA GLU A 290 18.37 4.85 -8.23
C GLU A 290 18.20 3.88 -9.41
N GLY A 291 17.10 3.98 -10.16
CA GLY A 291 16.76 3.02 -11.21
C GLY A 291 16.22 1.68 -10.67
N HIS A 292 15.65 1.68 -9.46
CA HIS A 292 15.06 0.50 -8.82
C HIS A 292 13.53 0.51 -8.82
N GLY A 293 12.92 -0.67 -8.80
CA GLY A 293 11.47 -0.86 -8.72
C GLY A 293 11.12 -2.28 -8.33
N PHE A 294 9.91 -2.49 -7.81
CA PHE A 294 9.37 -3.84 -7.59
C PHE A 294 8.36 -4.14 -8.68
N THR A 295 8.38 -5.36 -9.20
CA THR A 295 7.38 -5.82 -10.17
C THR A 295 6.37 -6.76 -9.51
N TYR A 296 5.11 -6.63 -9.93
CA TYR A 296 4.00 -7.42 -9.44
C TYR A 296 3.17 -7.93 -10.61
N SER A 297 2.73 -9.19 -10.54
CA SER A 297 1.67 -9.69 -11.42
C SER A 297 0.30 -9.15 -10.95
N THR A 298 -0.59 -8.80 -11.87
CA THR A 298 -1.98 -8.45 -11.52
C THR A 298 -2.95 -9.61 -11.80
N PRO A 299 -4.17 -9.59 -11.21
CA PRO A 299 -5.21 -10.55 -11.57
C PRO A 299 -5.60 -10.53 -13.06
N ARG A 300 -5.30 -9.45 -13.78
CA ARG A 300 -5.50 -9.33 -15.23
C ARG A 300 -4.35 -9.91 -16.07
N GLY A 301 -3.34 -10.50 -15.42
CA GLY A 301 -2.17 -11.08 -16.10
C GLY A 301 -1.17 -10.05 -16.61
N GLU A 302 -1.19 -8.83 -16.06
CA GLU A 302 -0.23 -7.76 -16.36
C GLU A 302 0.96 -7.83 -15.42
N ILE A 303 2.05 -7.15 -15.78
CA ILE A 303 3.19 -6.89 -14.91
C ILE A 303 3.31 -5.40 -14.70
N ILE A 304 3.19 -5.01 -13.44
CA ILE A 304 3.27 -3.63 -13.03
C ILE A 304 4.55 -3.43 -12.23
N GLU A 305 5.38 -2.51 -12.69
CA GLU A 305 6.46 -1.95 -11.91
C GLU A 305 5.94 -0.78 -11.08
N ILE A 306 6.33 -0.74 -9.81
CA ILE A 306 6.13 0.43 -8.95
C ILE A 306 7.50 0.85 -8.45
N CYS A 307 7.81 2.15 -8.60
CA CYS A 307 9.05 2.69 -8.09
C CYS A 307 9.13 2.45 -6.58
N SER A 308 10.29 2.03 -6.10
CA SER A 308 10.53 1.90 -4.67
C SER A 308 11.31 3.11 -4.19
N ASP A 309 10.77 3.81 -3.19
CA ASP A 309 11.55 4.79 -2.45
C ASP A 309 12.50 4.05 -1.50
N ARG A 310 13.70 4.61 -1.30
CA ARG A 310 14.73 4.09 -0.38
C ARG A 310 14.37 4.37 1.08
N ARG A 311 13.07 4.46 1.42
CA ARG A 311 12.66 4.58 2.82
C ARG A 311 12.93 3.26 3.52
N GLU A 312 14.15 3.18 4.03
CA GLU A 312 14.66 2.16 4.91
C GLU A 312 13.69 1.97 6.07
N ASN A 313 12.89 0.90 6.04
CA ASN A 313 12.15 0.54 7.23
C ASN A 313 13.17 0.02 8.24
N ARG A 314 13.50 0.86 9.24
CA ARG A 314 14.47 0.56 10.30
C ARG A 314 14.26 -0.84 10.89
N ALA A 315 13.01 -1.28 11.03
CA ALA A 315 12.67 -2.61 11.51
C ALA A 315 13.15 -3.73 10.57
N ILE A 316 13.01 -3.56 9.26
CA ILE A 316 13.49 -4.51 8.24
C ILE A 316 15.02 -4.56 8.24
N ILE A 317 15.69 -3.41 8.31
CA ILE A 317 17.16 -3.34 8.38
C ILE A 317 17.68 -4.08 9.62
N ILE A 318 17.10 -3.80 10.79
CA ILE A 318 17.46 -4.49 12.04
C ILE A 318 17.28 -6.00 11.83
N LYS A 319 16.13 -6.45 11.31
CA LYS A 319 15.85 -7.87 11.13
C LYS A 319 16.82 -8.55 10.15
N TYR A 320 17.16 -7.90 9.05
CA TYR A 320 18.13 -8.44 8.09
C TYR A 320 19.54 -8.50 8.68
N LYS A 321 19.98 -7.45 9.38
CA LYS A 321 21.30 -7.45 10.04
C LYS A 321 21.36 -8.43 11.22
N GLU A 322 20.26 -8.61 11.95
CA GLU A 322 20.10 -9.69 12.92
C GLU A 322 20.25 -11.05 12.24
N PHE A 323 19.59 -11.27 11.10
CA PHE A 323 19.74 -12.51 10.33
C PHE A 323 21.20 -12.75 9.92
N LEU A 324 21.89 -11.76 9.36
CA LEU A 324 23.31 -11.85 9.00
C LEU A 324 24.19 -12.18 10.21
N LYS A 325 23.95 -11.51 11.35
CA LYS A 325 24.62 -11.80 12.62
C LYS A 325 24.41 -13.26 13.05
N HIS A 326 23.18 -13.75 13.06
CA HIS A 326 22.88 -15.13 13.47
C HIS A 326 23.56 -16.15 12.55
N GLN A 327 23.49 -15.94 11.24
CA GLN A 327 24.16 -16.80 10.25
C GLN A 327 25.67 -16.82 10.45
N PHE A 328 26.28 -15.64 10.66
CA PHE A 328 27.70 -15.51 10.95
C PHE A 328 28.09 -16.26 12.23
N LEU A 329 27.42 -15.98 13.36
CA LEU A 329 27.74 -16.61 14.64
C LEU A 329 27.58 -18.13 14.60
N LYS A 330 26.55 -18.63 13.91
CA LYS A 330 26.33 -20.08 13.72
C LYS A 330 27.46 -20.72 12.91
N LYS A 331 27.83 -20.12 11.77
CA LYS A 331 28.94 -20.62 10.93
C LYS A 331 30.28 -20.56 11.67
N LEU A 332 30.55 -19.46 12.36
CA LEU A 332 31.77 -19.29 13.16
C LEU A 332 31.89 -20.35 14.26
N LYS A 333 30.79 -20.64 14.97
CA LYS A 333 30.74 -21.69 16.00
C LYS A 333 31.09 -23.07 15.44
N ILE A 334 30.57 -23.41 14.26
CA ILE A 334 30.86 -24.68 13.57
C ILE A 334 32.34 -24.72 13.16
N GLU A 335 32.85 -23.65 12.55
CA GLU A 335 34.24 -23.59 12.08
C GLU A 335 35.25 -23.70 13.24
N MET A 336 34.98 -23.06 14.38
CA MET A 336 35.83 -23.19 15.58
C MET A 336 35.79 -24.60 16.19
N ARG A 337 34.63 -25.27 16.16
CA ARG A 337 34.50 -26.68 16.59
C ARG A 337 35.32 -27.61 15.70
N ASN A 338 35.27 -27.42 14.39
CA ASN A 338 36.05 -28.21 13.42
C ASN A 338 37.57 -28.03 13.61
N LYS A 339 38.00 -26.95 14.27
CA LYS A 339 39.39 -26.68 14.65
C LYS A 339 39.76 -27.18 16.05
N ASN A 340 38.90 -27.97 16.70
CA ASN A 340 39.11 -28.50 18.05
C ASN A 340 39.34 -27.44 19.15
N ILE A 341 38.79 -26.22 18.97
CA ILE A 341 38.85 -25.19 20.00
C ILE A 341 37.94 -25.58 21.17
N ARG A 342 38.41 -25.35 22.41
CA ARG A 342 37.64 -25.68 23.63
C ARG A 342 36.26 -25.03 23.64
N ILE A 343 35.24 -25.80 23.98
CA ILE A 343 33.84 -25.36 23.98
C ILE A 343 33.63 -24.10 24.83
N LYS A 344 34.23 -24.03 26.04
CA LYS A 344 34.16 -22.85 26.92
C LYS A 344 34.68 -21.57 26.24
N LEU A 345 35.72 -21.71 25.40
CA LEU A 345 36.32 -20.59 24.68
C LEU A 345 35.43 -20.15 23.52
N ILE A 346 34.89 -21.11 22.77
CA ILE A 346 33.90 -20.86 21.71
C ILE A 346 32.71 -20.08 22.27
N GLU A 347 32.16 -20.50 23.41
CA GLU A 347 31.02 -19.83 24.05
C GLU A 347 31.36 -18.40 24.48
N LYS A 348 32.56 -18.18 25.03
CA LYS A 348 33.05 -16.84 25.40
C LYS A 348 33.13 -15.91 24.18
N ILE A 349 33.70 -16.40 23.07
CA ILE A 349 33.83 -15.63 21.82
C ILE A 349 32.47 -15.33 21.20
N ILE A 350 31.59 -16.33 21.09
CA ILE A 350 30.25 -16.14 20.51
C ILE A 350 29.41 -15.18 21.34
N LYS A 351 29.48 -15.27 22.68
CA LYS A 351 28.79 -14.34 23.57
C LYS A 351 29.28 -12.91 23.39
N PHE A 352 30.60 -12.70 23.40
CA PHE A 352 31.19 -11.38 23.19
C PHE A 352 30.77 -10.75 21.84
N LEU A 353 30.89 -11.52 20.74
CA LEU A 353 30.47 -11.05 19.41
C LEU A 353 28.96 -10.79 19.33
N SER A 354 28.16 -11.55 20.07
CA SER A 354 26.73 -11.30 20.17
C SER A 354 26.42 -10.00 20.92
N ASP A 355 27.13 -9.72 22.02
CA ASP A 355 26.86 -8.58 22.89
C ASP A 355 27.34 -7.26 22.29
N ILE A 356 28.42 -7.29 21.49
CA ILE A 356 28.97 -6.09 20.83
C ILE A 356 28.15 -5.66 19.61
N LEU A 357 27.54 -6.62 18.90
CA LEU A 357 26.69 -6.36 17.73
C LEU A 357 25.24 -6.11 18.17
N LYS A 358 24.98 -4.93 18.73
CA LYS A 358 23.64 -4.50 19.17
C LYS A 358 22.77 -3.98 18.02
N PRO A 359 21.44 -4.00 18.14
CA PRO A 359 20.54 -3.46 17.11
C PRO A 359 20.82 -2.01 16.70
N ASP A 360 21.18 -1.13 17.65
CA ASP A 360 21.50 0.26 17.34
C ASP A 360 22.82 0.41 16.57
N GLU A 361 23.80 -0.43 16.88
CA GLU A 361 25.10 -0.48 16.19
C GLU A 361 24.97 -1.03 14.78
N MET A 362 24.07 -1.98 14.58
CA MET A 362 23.70 -2.47 13.26
C MET A 362 23.16 -1.34 12.38
N ILE A 363 22.48 -0.35 12.92
CA ILE A 363 22.00 0.79 12.13
C ILE A 363 23.10 1.85 11.99
N ASN A 364 23.85 2.13 13.07
CA ASN A 364 24.93 3.11 13.07
C ASN A 364 26.27 2.53 12.57
N TYR A 365 26.36 2.31 11.27
CA TYR A 365 27.53 1.71 10.62
C TYR A 365 28.82 2.53 10.71
N PHE A 366 28.76 3.80 11.10
CA PHE A 366 29.97 4.63 11.29
C PHE A 366 30.86 4.13 12.44
N LYS A 367 30.31 3.32 13.35
CA LYS A 367 31.05 2.71 14.46
C LYS A 367 31.82 1.45 14.08
N THR A 368 31.77 1.02 12.81
CA THR A 368 32.43 -0.21 12.33
C THR A 368 33.91 -0.30 12.75
N LYS A 369 34.69 0.78 12.60
CA LYS A 369 36.12 0.79 12.98
C LYS A 369 36.33 0.55 14.48
N VAL A 370 35.50 1.17 15.32
CA VAL A 370 35.57 1.04 16.79
C VAL A 370 35.21 -0.39 17.20
N ILE A 371 34.15 -0.95 16.63
CA ILE A 371 33.71 -2.32 16.89
C ILE A 371 34.79 -3.34 16.47
N ILE A 372 35.39 -3.18 15.28
CA ILE A 372 36.48 -4.06 14.83
C ILE A 372 37.69 -3.96 15.75
N LYS A 373 38.03 -2.77 16.25
CA LYS A 373 39.12 -2.58 17.20
C LYS A 373 38.86 -3.33 18.51
N GLN A 374 37.67 -3.18 19.08
CA GLN A 374 37.27 -3.89 20.31
C GLN A 374 37.28 -5.41 20.13
N ILE A 375 36.83 -5.90 18.97
CA ILE A 375 36.89 -7.33 18.64
C ILE A 375 38.34 -7.81 18.52
N SER A 376 39.20 -7.02 17.89
CA SER A 376 40.60 -7.35 17.70
C SER A 376 41.34 -7.42 19.04
N GLU A 377 41.15 -6.42 19.90
CA GLU A 377 41.72 -6.37 21.24
C GLU A 377 41.28 -7.58 22.08
N PHE A 378 39.98 -7.88 22.09
CA PHE A 378 39.44 -9.05 22.80
C PHE A 378 40.01 -10.38 22.29
N LEU A 379 40.12 -10.54 20.97
CA LEU A 379 40.63 -11.80 20.40
C LEU A 379 42.15 -11.97 20.60
N ILE A 380 42.91 -10.87 20.63
CA ILE A 380 44.36 -10.88 20.92
C ILE A 380 44.66 -11.38 22.34
N GLU A 381 43.75 -11.20 23.30
CA GLU A 381 43.92 -11.77 24.66
C GLU A 381 44.09 -13.30 24.65
N PHE A 382 43.58 -13.98 23.61
CA PHE A 382 43.67 -15.44 23.47
C PHE A 382 44.96 -15.92 22.80
N GLN A 383 45.82 -15.01 22.32
CA GLN A 383 47.09 -15.34 21.68
C GLN A 383 48.07 -16.06 22.64
N LYS A 384 47.83 -15.94 23.96
CA LYS A 384 48.58 -16.62 25.03
C LYS A 384 48.05 -18.02 25.36
N LEU A 385 46.94 -18.45 24.75
CA LEU A 385 46.33 -19.76 25.03
C LEU A 385 46.88 -20.85 24.10
N PRO A 386 47.02 -22.11 24.58
CA PRO A 386 47.51 -23.23 23.76
C PRO A 386 46.61 -23.56 22.56
N ASP A 387 45.35 -23.11 22.60
CA ASP A 387 44.31 -23.47 21.63
C ASP A 387 44.43 -22.73 20.29
N PHE A 388 45.31 -21.73 20.19
CA PHE A 388 45.52 -20.95 18.96
C PHE A 388 47.00 -20.81 18.63
N LYS A 389 47.41 -21.28 17.45
CA LYS A 389 48.67 -20.82 16.85
C LYS A 389 48.49 -19.38 16.36
N GLU A 390 49.53 -18.55 16.44
CA GLU A 390 49.47 -17.13 16.06
C GLU A 390 48.86 -16.91 14.66
N ARG A 391 49.27 -17.74 13.68
CA ARG A 391 48.75 -17.70 12.30
C ARG A 391 47.25 -18.03 12.21
N GLU A 392 46.75 -18.90 13.07
CA GLU A 392 45.33 -19.28 13.11
C GLU A 392 44.48 -18.17 13.72
N LEU A 393 44.99 -17.50 14.75
CA LEU A 393 44.34 -16.34 15.35
C LEU A 393 44.26 -15.17 14.36
N GLN A 394 45.34 -14.88 13.64
CA GLN A 394 45.35 -13.85 12.60
C GLN A 394 44.33 -14.15 11.48
N ASN A 395 44.20 -15.42 11.09
CA ASN A 395 43.20 -15.83 10.11
C ASN A 395 41.77 -15.67 10.65
N LEU A 396 41.53 -16.04 11.91
CA LEU A 396 40.25 -15.85 12.59
C LEU A 396 39.89 -14.35 12.67
N LEU A 397 40.82 -13.51 13.11
CA LEU A 397 40.67 -12.05 13.17
C LEU A 397 40.27 -11.47 11.82
N LYS A 398 40.95 -11.88 10.74
CA LYS A 398 40.64 -11.44 9.38
C LYS A 398 39.22 -11.86 8.96
N LYS A 399 38.84 -13.13 9.19
CA LYS A 399 37.50 -13.63 8.87
C LYS A 399 36.40 -12.93 9.66
N VAL A 400 36.60 -12.74 10.96
CA VAL A 400 35.66 -12.01 11.83
C VAL A 400 35.55 -10.57 11.36
N SER A 401 36.66 -9.85 11.16
CA SER A 401 36.65 -8.46 10.70
C SER A 401 35.92 -8.29 9.37
N ASN A 402 36.16 -9.18 8.40
CA ASN A 402 35.46 -9.18 7.12
C ASN A 402 33.95 -9.40 7.29
N ALA A 403 33.55 -10.36 8.13
CA ALA A 403 32.13 -10.61 8.41
C ALA A 403 31.46 -9.42 9.10
N ILE A 404 32.15 -8.76 10.03
CA ILE A 404 31.64 -7.57 10.73
C ILE A 404 31.45 -6.40 9.77
N ASN A 405 32.41 -6.17 8.87
CA ASN A 405 32.25 -5.17 7.80
C ASN A 405 31.01 -5.45 6.95
N ILE A 406 30.73 -6.71 6.63
CA ILE A 406 29.53 -7.11 5.87
C ILE A 406 28.24 -6.92 6.69
N ILE A 407 28.24 -7.23 7.99
CA ILE A 407 27.07 -7.06 8.85
C ILE A 407 26.74 -5.57 9.06
N LEU A 408 27.77 -4.75 9.22
CA LEU A 408 27.61 -3.35 9.56
C LEU A 408 27.44 -2.44 8.35
N ARG A 409 27.81 -2.83 7.11
CA ARG A 409 27.64 -1.96 5.93
C ARG A 409 26.20 -1.41 5.77
N PRO A 410 26.02 -0.28 5.07
CA PRO A 410 24.69 0.19 4.66
C PRO A 410 23.90 -0.90 3.93
N ILE A 411 22.60 -1.01 4.22
CA ILE A 411 21.71 -1.97 3.57
C ILE A 411 21.16 -1.35 2.31
N GLU A 412 21.41 -2.00 1.18
CA GLU A 412 20.90 -1.58 -0.11
C GLU A 412 19.50 -2.14 -0.35
N MET A 413 18.79 -1.63 -1.35
CA MET A 413 17.44 -2.11 -1.65
C MET A 413 17.44 -3.57 -2.10
N ILE A 414 18.49 -3.99 -2.81
CA ILE A 414 18.72 -5.39 -3.21
C ILE A 414 18.83 -6.32 -2.00
N ASP A 415 19.44 -5.88 -0.90
CA ASP A 415 19.52 -6.65 0.34
C ASP A 415 18.13 -6.85 0.96
N GLN A 416 17.31 -5.81 0.96
CA GLN A 416 15.94 -5.88 1.46
C GLN A 416 15.08 -6.82 0.61
N PHE A 417 15.23 -6.77 -0.72
CA PHE A 417 14.59 -7.70 -1.63
C PHE A 417 15.01 -9.15 -1.34
N LYS A 418 16.32 -9.43 -1.27
CA LYS A 418 16.85 -10.77 -0.96
C LYS A 418 16.36 -11.29 0.38
N CYS A 419 16.34 -10.44 1.42
CA CYS A 419 15.79 -10.80 2.72
C CYS A 419 14.32 -11.21 2.64
N ARG A 420 13.50 -10.42 1.94
CA ARG A 420 12.06 -10.70 1.76
C ARG A 420 11.84 -12.02 1.05
N MET A 421 12.61 -12.28 -0.01
CA MET A 421 12.54 -13.54 -0.73
C MET A 421 12.91 -14.74 0.16
N ASN A 422 13.97 -14.63 0.95
CA ASN A 422 14.33 -15.70 1.90
C ASN A 422 13.23 -15.93 2.96
N LEU A 423 12.58 -14.87 3.45
CA LEU A 423 11.47 -15.01 4.40
C LEU A 423 10.24 -15.69 3.78
N ILE A 424 10.02 -15.52 2.46
CA ILE A 424 8.99 -16.27 1.72
C ILE A 424 9.37 -17.75 1.63
N GLU A 425 10.62 -18.06 1.26
CA GLU A 425 11.13 -19.44 1.17
C GLU A 425 11.04 -20.16 2.54
N GLU A 426 11.24 -19.42 3.64
CA GLU A 426 11.08 -19.92 5.01
C GLU A 426 9.62 -20.02 5.48
N GLY A 427 8.64 -19.64 4.64
CA GLY A 427 7.21 -19.65 4.97
C GLY A 427 6.78 -18.64 6.03
N LYS A 428 7.59 -17.60 6.29
CA LYS A 428 7.33 -16.59 7.33
C LYS A 428 6.45 -15.45 6.84
N ILE A 429 6.47 -15.18 5.54
CA ILE A 429 5.61 -14.20 4.87
C ILE A 429 5.17 -14.76 3.52
N ASN A 430 4.05 -14.28 2.98
CA ASN A 430 3.63 -14.66 1.63
C ASN A 430 4.15 -13.67 0.59
N SER A 431 4.35 -14.13 -0.65
CA SER A 431 4.73 -13.25 -1.77
C SER A 431 3.73 -12.11 -2.02
N GLU A 432 2.44 -12.39 -1.85
CA GLU A 432 1.36 -11.41 -1.98
C GLU A 432 1.36 -10.31 -0.90
N ASP A 433 2.06 -10.52 0.22
CA ASP A 433 2.17 -9.53 1.29
C ASP A 433 3.28 -8.49 1.01
N ILE A 434 4.18 -8.74 0.04
CA ILE A 434 5.30 -7.83 -0.26
C ILE A 434 4.82 -6.44 -0.70
N ALA A 435 3.72 -6.37 -1.45
CA ALA A 435 3.13 -5.10 -1.87
C ALA A 435 2.60 -4.29 -0.67
N LYS A 436 2.08 -4.96 0.37
CA LYS A 436 1.59 -4.31 1.61
C LYS A 436 2.74 -3.82 2.47
N LEU A 437 3.85 -4.57 2.49
CA LEU A 437 5.06 -4.28 3.26
C LEU A 437 5.99 -3.25 2.60
N THR A 438 5.64 -2.77 1.40
CA THR A 438 6.41 -1.76 0.67
C THR A 438 5.55 -0.51 0.54
N SER A 439 5.95 0.58 1.18
CA SER A 439 5.14 1.81 1.26
C SER A 439 5.95 3.09 1.12
N LEU A 440 5.25 4.14 0.67
CA LEU A 440 5.71 5.52 0.68
C LEU A 440 4.71 6.36 1.48
N LYS A 441 5.18 6.91 2.61
CA LYS A 441 4.32 7.63 3.59
C LYS A 441 3.21 6.69 4.09
N ASP A 442 1.95 7.07 3.88
CA ASP A 442 0.77 6.36 4.37
C ASP A 442 0.18 5.36 3.37
N TYR A 443 0.82 5.20 2.19
CA TYR A 443 0.30 4.36 1.10
C TYR A 443 1.30 3.27 0.72
N SER A 444 0.80 2.04 0.61
CA SER A 444 1.56 0.87 0.18
C SER A 444 1.48 0.68 -1.34
N HIS A 445 2.39 -0.13 -1.90
CA HIS A 445 2.28 -0.59 -3.28
C HIS A 445 0.97 -1.37 -3.49
N TYR A 446 0.45 -2.03 -2.45
CA TYR A 446 -0.83 -2.72 -2.48
C TYR A 446 -2.00 -1.78 -2.73
N ASP A 447 -2.05 -0.64 -2.02
CA ASP A 447 -3.08 0.38 -2.24
C ASP A 447 -3.06 0.85 -3.69
N VAL A 448 -1.85 1.08 -4.21
CA VAL A 448 -1.66 1.50 -5.59
C VAL A 448 -2.20 0.49 -6.60
N LEU A 449 -1.89 -0.79 -6.40
CA LEU A 449 -2.35 -1.87 -7.27
C LEU A 449 -3.88 -2.05 -7.22
N CYS A 450 -4.48 -1.91 -6.04
CA CYS A 450 -5.93 -2.02 -5.85
C CYS A 450 -6.67 -0.88 -6.54
N GLU A 451 -6.23 0.36 -6.32
CA GLU A 451 -6.83 1.56 -6.91
C GLU A 451 -6.65 1.57 -8.44
N ARG A 452 -5.48 1.13 -8.93
CA ARG A 452 -5.26 0.91 -10.37
C ARG A 452 -6.26 -0.09 -10.94
N PHE A 453 -6.39 -1.27 -10.33
CA PHE A 453 -7.35 -2.29 -10.78
C PHE A 453 -8.79 -1.75 -10.81
N PHE A 454 -9.16 -0.98 -9.79
CA PHE A 454 -10.46 -0.31 -9.70
C PHE A 454 -10.69 0.62 -10.90
N PHE A 455 -9.76 1.53 -11.19
CA PHE A 455 -9.91 2.44 -12.33
C PHE A 455 -9.92 1.73 -13.68
N GLN A 456 -9.16 0.65 -13.86
CA GLN A 456 -9.25 -0.13 -15.08
C GLN A 456 -10.65 -0.78 -15.24
N THR A 457 -11.31 -1.11 -14.15
CA THR A 457 -12.69 -1.62 -14.13
C THR A 457 -13.67 -0.49 -14.46
N GLN A 458 -13.51 0.68 -13.84
CA GLN A 458 -14.28 1.90 -14.11
C GLN A 458 -14.23 2.31 -15.59
N ILE A 459 -13.03 2.35 -16.18
CA ILE A 459 -12.87 2.64 -17.62
C ILE A 459 -13.62 1.60 -18.45
N GLY A 460 -13.54 0.32 -18.07
CA GLY A 460 -14.29 -0.74 -18.74
C GLY A 460 -15.79 -0.44 -18.79
N TRP A 461 -16.38 -0.15 -17.64
CA TRP A 461 -17.80 0.20 -17.52
C TRP A 461 -18.15 1.50 -18.24
N PHE A 462 -17.25 2.49 -18.27
CA PHE A 462 -17.44 3.73 -19.02
C PHE A 462 -17.67 3.49 -20.50
N PHE A 463 -16.83 2.68 -21.15
CA PHE A 463 -17.01 2.35 -22.56
C PHE A 463 -18.18 1.41 -22.80
N GLU A 464 -18.57 0.59 -21.82
CA GLU A 464 -19.76 -0.25 -21.93
C GLU A 464 -21.02 0.62 -21.92
N LEU A 465 -21.16 1.51 -20.93
CA LEU A 465 -22.34 2.32 -20.68
C LEU A 465 -22.52 3.47 -21.67
N TYR A 466 -21.43 4.06 -22.18
CA TYR A 466 -21.46 5.25 -23.04
C TYR A 466 -20.92 5.01 -24.44
N SER A 467 -20.86 3.74 -24.89
CA SER A 467 -20.35 3.38 -26.22
C SER A 467 -21.00 4.17 -27.35
N GLU A 468 -22.34 4.28 -27.35
CA GLU A 468 -23.08 4.97 -28.41
C GLU A 468 -22.82 6.49 -28.42
N GLU A 469 -22.80 7.12 -27.24
CA GLU A 469 -22.50 8.54 -27.10
C GLU A 469 -21.08 8.85 -27.54
N ILE A 470 -20.10 8.05 -27.11
CA ILE A 470 -18.70 8.20 -27.50
C ILE A 470 -18.57 8.07 -29.03
N LEU A 471 -19.23 7.09 -29.64
CA LEU A 471 -19.22 6.90 -31.10
C LEU A 471 -19.83 8.09 -31.85
N LYS A 472 -20.86 8.74 -31.30
CA LYS A 472 -21.45 9.96 -31.89
C LYS A 472 -20.48 11.14 -31.88
N PHE A 473 -19.64 11.24 -30.85
CA PHE A 473 -18.64 12.31 -30.76
C PHE A 473 -17.37 12.04 -31.58
N GLN A 474 -17.08 10.77 -31.91
CA GLN A 474 -15.93 10.38 -32.73
C GLN A 474 -16.17 10.48 -34.25
N LYS A 475 -17.43 10.66 -34.66
CA LYS A 475 -17.84 10.92 -36.04
C LYS A 475 -18.00 12.41 -36.24
#